data_AF-A0A966QK26-F1
#
_entry.id   AF-A0A966QK26-F1
#
_cell.length_a   1.000
_cell.length_b   1.000
_cell.length_c   1.000
_cell.angle_alpha   90.00
_cell.angle_beta   90.00
_cell.angle_gamma   90.00
#
_symmetry.space_group_name_H-M   'P 1'
#
loop_
_entity.id
_entity.type
_entity.pdbx_description
1 polymer ?
#
loop_
_entity_poly.entity_id
_entity_poly.type
_entity_poly.pdbx_seq_one_letter_code
_entity_poly.pdbx_strand_id
1 'polypeptide(L)' 'MYFAEAVNTAIIAKGLMIGGGFIGPAIGIGMIGGSYLQAVGRNPEAAKFLGQALIFVAIVELFGLLAFASIFIVK' A
#
# COMPACT_ATOMS: atom_id res chain seq x y z
N MET A 1 -4.03 -35.73 -30.12
CA MET A 1 -3.01 -35.21 -29.20
C MET A 1 -3.58 -33.91 -28.64
N TYR A 2 -4.10 -33.92 -27.42
CA TYR A 2 -4.54 -32.68 -26.77
C TYR A 2 -3.30 -32.01 -26.21
N PHE A 3 -2.86 -30.93 -26.84
CA PHE A 3 -1.87 -30.04 -26.24
C PHE A 3 -2.53 -29.42 -25.01
N ALA A 4 -2.02 -29.73 -23.83
CA ALA A 4 -2.48 -29.10 -22.59
C ALA A 4 -2.29 -27.58 -22.74
N GLU A 5 -3.38 -26.83 -22.58
CA GLU A 5 -3.35 -25.38 -22.56
C GLU A 5 -2.47 -24.93 -21.39
N ALA A 6 -1.46 -24.10 -21.65
CA ALA A 6 -0.62 -23.58 -20.58
C ALA A 6 -1.48 -22.76 -19.61
N VAL A 7 -1.44 -23.10 -18.31
CA VAL A 7 -2.17 -22.36 -17.28
C VAL A 7 -1.71 -20.90 -17.30
N ASN A 8 -2.66 -19.97 -17.49
CA ASN A 8 -2.37 -18.54 -17.44
C ASN A 8 -2.07 -18.13 -15.99
N THR A 9 -0.78 -18.12 -15.63
CA THR A 9 -0.31 -17.73 -14.29
C THR A 9 -0.28 -16.23 -14.07
N ALA A 10 -0.48 -15.40 -15.12
CA ALA A 10 -0.40 -13.94 -15.01
C ALA A 10 -1.46 -13.39 -14.05
N ILE A 11 -2.65 -13.99 -13.99
CA ILE A 11 -3.71 -13.60 -13.06
C ILE A 11 -3.28 -13.83 -11.61
N ILE A 12 -2.66 -14.98 -11.33
CA ILE A 12 -2.16 -15.33 -10.00
C ILE A 12 -1.01 -14.38 -9.61
N ALA A 13 -0.08 -14.12 -10.54
CA ALA A 13 1.04 -13.21 -10.30
C ALA A 13 0.55 -11.79 -9.97
N LYS A 14 -0.41 -11.26 -10.74
CA LYS A 14 -1.00 -9.93 -10.49
C LYS A 14 -1.72 -9.87 -9.14
N GLY A 15 -2.45 -10.92 -8.77
CA GLY A 15 -3.10 -11.02 -7.46
C GLY A 15 -2.10 -10.99 -6.31
N LEU A 16 -1.00 -11.73 -6.43
CA LEU A 16 0.08 -11.74 -5.43
C LEU A 16 0.82 -10.40 -5.34
N MET A 17 1.04 -9.73 -6.47
CA MET A 17 1.71 -8.43 -6.51
C MET A 17 0.88 -7.33 -5.82
N ILE A 18 -0.43 -7.28 -6.06
CA ILE A 18 -1.32 -6.36 -5.35
C ILE A 18 -1.41 -6.75 -3.88
N GLY A 19 -1.75 -8.00 -3.59
CA GLY A 19 -1.95 -8.47 -2.23
C GLY A 19 -0.72 -8.24 -1.35
N GLY A 20 0.45 -8.67 -1.81
CA GLY A 20 1.72 -8.51 -1.09
C GLY A 20 2.22 -7.07 -1.07
N GLY A 21 2.11 -6.35 -2.19
CA GLY A 21 2.61 -4.99 -2.32
C GLY A 21 1.88 -3.96 -1.45
N PHE A 22 0.63 -4.23 -1.07
CA PHE A 22 -0.17 -3.35 -0.21
C PHE A 22 0.01 -3.61 1.29
N ILE A 23 0.65 -4.72 1.71
CA ILE A 23 0.82 -5.05 3.15
C ILE A 23 1.63 -3.97 3.87
N GLY A 24 2.79 -3.61 3.31
CA GLY A 24 3.66 -2.58 3.88
C GLY A 24 2.97 -1.22 4.00
N PRO A 25 2.39 -0.68 2.91
CA PRO A 25 1.62 0.55 2.94
C PRO A 25 0.48 0.55 3.97
N ALA A 26 -0.35 -0.50 4.00
CA ALA A 26 -1.48 -0.57 4.92
C ALA A 26 -1.04 -0.52 6.39
N ILE A 27 0.02 -1.26 6.74
CA ILE A 27 0.60 -1.23 8.10
C ILE A 27 1.18 0.15 8.41
N GLY A 28 2.01 0.69 7.52
CA GLY A 28 2.67 1.98 7.72
C GLY A 28 1.67 3.13 7.89
N ILE A 29 0.64 3.18 7.05
CA ILE A 29 -0.42 4.19 7.13
C ILE A 29 -1.21 4.04 8.43
N GLY A 30 -1.57 2.80 8.81
CA GLY A 30 -2.24 2.54 10.09
C GLY A 30 -1.42 3.01 11.30
N MET A 31 -0.10 2.76 11.29
CA MET A 31 0.80 3.22 12.35
C MET A 31 0.94 4.74 12.40
N ILE A 32 1.08 5.40 11.24
CA ILE A 32 1.18 6.86 11.16
C ILE A 32 -0.11 7.51 11.64
N GLY A 33 -1.26 7.08 11.11
CA GLY A 33 -2.57 7.60 11.49
C GLY A 33 -2.87 7.37 12.97
N GLY A 34 -2.62 6.15 13.47
CA GLY A 34 -2.81 5.82 14.88
C GLY A 34 -1.91 6.62 15.83
N SER A 35 -0.65 6.86 15.44
CA SER A 35 0.27 7.68 16.24
C SER A 35 -0.12 9.15 16.22
N TYR A 36 -0.54 9.66 15.06
CA TYR A 36 -1.06 11.02 14.92
C TYR A 36 -2.29 11.24 15.81
N LEU A 37 -3.29 10.35 15.76
CA LEU A 37 -4.50 10.46 16.58
C LEU A 37 -4.20 10.38 18.08
N GLN A 38 -3.27 9.52 18.50
CA GLN A 38 -2.83 9.46 19.89
C GLN A 38 -2.13 10.75 20.33
N ALA A 39 -1.28 11.35 19.48
CA ALA A 39 -0.63 12.61 19.78
C ALA A 39 -1.65 13.75 19.93
N VAL A 40 -2.61 13.84 19.02
CA VAL A 40 -3.69 14.85 19.07
C VAL A 40 -4.59 14.66 20.29
N GLY A 41 -4.95 13.42 20.62
CA GLY A 41 -5.77 13.12 21.81
C GLY A 41 -5.09 13.52 23.12
N ARG A 42 -3.75 13.46 23.18
CA ARG A 42 -2.97 13.90 24.36
C ARG A 42 -2.70 15.41 24.38
N ASN A 43 -2.53 16.01 23.20
CA ASN A 43 -2.32 17.45 23.05
C ASN A 43 -3.04 17.95 21.78
N PRO A 44 -4.17 18.65 21.90
CA PRO A 44 -4.91 19.20 20.75
C PRO A 44 -4.08 20.11 19.85
N GLU A 45 -3.05 20.80 20.36
CA GLU A 45 -2.16 21.63 19.54
C GLU A 45 -1.34 20.82 18.53
N ALA A 46 -1.18 19.51 18.74
CA ALA A 46 -0.49 18.62 17.80
C ALA A 46 -1.26 18.46 16.47
N ALA A 47 -2.55 18.83 16.41
CA ALA A 47 -3.35 18.76 15.19
C ALA A 47 -2.76 19.60 14.04
N LYS A 48 -1.96 20.62 14.36
CA LYS A 48 -1.23 21.42 13.35
C LYS A 48 -0.26 20.60 12.49
N PHE A 49 0.11 19.39 12.93
CA PHE A 49 1.02 18.50 12.22
C PHE A 49 0.34 17.52 11.26
N LEU A 50 -0.97 17.68 10.99
CA LEU A 50 -1.70 16.83 10.05
C LEU A 50 -1.03 16.79 8.66
N GLY A 51 -0.56 17.94 8.16
CA GLY A 51 0.09 18.01 6.85
C GLY A 51 1.35 17.13 6.79
N GLN A 52 2.18 17.16 7.83
CA GLN A 52 3.37 16.32 7.94
C GLN A 52 3.00 14.84 8.01
N ALA A 53 1.96 14.48 8.79
CA ALA A 53 1.47 13.10 8.85
C ALA A 53 1.01 12.61 7.46
N LEU A 54 0.30 13.43 6.70
CA LEU A 54 -0.15 13.11 5.34
C LEU A 54 1.01 12.98 4.35
N ILE A 55 2.09 13.77 4.49
CA ILE A 55 3.31 13.61 3.68
C ILE A 55 3.92 12.23 3.91
N PHE A 56 4.04 11.79 5.17
CA PHE A 56 4.54 10.45 5.47
C PHE A 56 3.61 9.34 4.93
N VAL A 57 2.29 9.53 5.03
CA VAL A 57 1.31 8.62 4.40
C VAL A 57 1.55 8.54 2.89
N ALA A 58 1.73 9.67 2.20
CA ALA A 58 1.97 9.69 0.75
C ALA A 58 3.30 9.01 0.36
N ILE A 59 4.37 9.21 1.16
CA ILE A 59 5.65 8.53 0.94
C ILE A 59 5.49 7.01 1.10
N VAL A 60 4.72 6.57 2.09
CA VAL A 60 4.44 5.15 2.31
C VAL A 60 3.54 4.58 1.20
N GLU A 61 2.55 5.35 0.75
CA GLU A 61 1.61 4.93 -0.31
C GLU A 61 2.28 4.81 -1.69
N LEU A 62 3.41 5.50 -1.92
CA LEU A 62 4.22 5.32 -3.12
C LEU A 62 4.53 3.85 -3.42
N PHE A 63 4.81 3.05 -2.38
CA PHE A 63 5.08 1.62 -2.57
C PHE A 63 3.84 0.84 -3.02
N GLY A 64 2.65 1.19 -2.52
CA GLY A 64 1.37 0.63 -2.97
C GLY A 64 1.08 0.99 -4.43
N LEU A 65 1.35 2.25 -4.81
CA LEU A 65 1.20 2.71 -6.19
C LEU A 65 2.19 2.02 -7.15
N LEU A 66 3.43 1.76 -6.72
CA LEU A 66 4.40 0.99 -7.52
C LEU A 66 3.95 -0.46 -7.70
N ALA A 67 3.41 -1.09 -6.64
CA ALA A 67 2.83 -2.43 -6.74
C ALA A 67 1.62 -2.45 -7.68
N PHE A 68 0.74 -1.44 -7.60
CA PHE A 68 -0.37 -1.28 -8.53
C PHE A 68 0.11 -1.09 -9.97
N ALA A 69 1.04 -0.16 -10.22
CA ALA A 69 1.56 0.11 -11.57
C ALA A 69 2.20 -1.14 -12.20
N SER A 70 2.85 -1.97 -11.39
CA SER A 70 3.54 -3.17 -11.88
C SER A 70 2.61 -4.23 -12.52
N ILE A 71 1.31 -4.24 -12.21
CA ILE A 71 0.36 -5.20 -12.81
C ILE A 71 0.14 -4.97 -14.31
N PHE A 72 0.40 -3.75 -14.78
CA PHE A 72 0.31 -3.38 -16.20
C PHE A 72 1.57 -3.76 -16.98
N ILE A 73 2.67 -4.04 -16.27
CA ILE A 73 3.96 -4.40 -16.85
C ILE A 73 4.06 -5.93 -17.01
N VAL A 74 3.49 -6.69 -16.07
CA VAL A 74 3.50 -8.16 -16.10
C VAL A 74 2.51 -8.70 -17.13
N LYS A 75 3.03 -9.55 -18.04
CA LYS A 75 2.30 -10.19 -19.14
C LYS A 75 1.60 -11.46 -18.68
#